data_AF-A0AAV6IP67-F1
#
_entry.id   AF-A0AAV6IP67-F1
#
_cell.length_a   1.000
_cell.length_b   1.000
_cell.length_c   1.000
_cell.angle_alpha   90.00
_cell.angle_beta   90.00
_cell.angle_gamma   90.00
#
_symmetry.space_group_name_H-M   'P 1'
#
loop_
_entity.id
_entity.type
_entity.pdbx_description
1 polymer ?
#
loop_
_entity_poly.entity_id
_entity_poly.type
_entity_poly.pdbx_seq_one_letter_code
_entity_poly.pdbx_strand_id
1 'polypeptide(L)'
;MAEVSNKQVILRDYVMSGFPKESDFEFKTSKIRLNVAQGLKSVVLKNLYLSCDPYMRNRMTNSTGSYVAPFTPGSPIIGRGVAKVIDSGHPNYKKGDFVWGMTGWEEYSLITEPETLYKIEDTDVPLSYYTGILGKFIPFVSSKLLQVQ
;
A
#
# COMPACT_ATOMS: atom_id res chain seq x y z
N MET A 1 13.90 9.97 17.64
CA MET A 1 13.04 9.56 16.51
C MET A 1 13.61 8.27 15.96
N ALA A 2 12.78 7.24 15.80
CA ALA A 2 13.24 5.85 15.75
C ALA A 2 13.39 5.33 14.32
N GLU A 3 14.61 4.92 13.98
CA GLU A 3 14.83 3.91 12.96
C GLU A 3 14.35 2.57 13.53
N VAL A 4 13.50 1.87 12.78
CA VAL A 4 12.90 0.60 13.22
C VAL A 4 13.16 -0.50 12.21
N SER A 5 13.07 -1.76 12.65
CA SER A 5 13.03 -2.90 11.74
C SER A 5 11.77 -2.87 10.89
N ASN A 6 11.89 -3.23 9.62
CA ASN A 6 10.79 -3.31 8.67
C ASN A 6 10.88 -4.63 7.91
N LYS A 7 9.97 -5.56 8.19
CA LYS A 7 9.86 -6.81 7.43
C LYS A 7 9.22 -6.54 6.08
N GLN A 8 9.74 -7.17 5.04
CA GLN A 8 9.35 -6.97 3.65
C GLN A 8 9.23 -8.32 2.95
N VAL A 9 8.28 -8.42 2.03
CA VAL A 9 8.18 -9.53 1.07
C VAL A 9 8.77 -9.06 -0.25
N ILE A 10 9.88 -9.67 -0.62
CA ILE A 10 10.68 -9.33 -1.80
C ILE A 10 10.37 -10.34 -2.92
N LEU A 11 10.18 -9.85 -4.15
CA LEU A 11 10.20 -10.72 -5.32
C LEU A 11 11.67 -11.01 -5.66
N ARG A 12 12.10 -12.28 -5.62
CA ARG A 12 13.51 -12.64 -5.85
C ARG A 12 13.94 -12.42 -7.29
N ASP A 13 13.15 -12.93 -8.22
CA ASP A 13 13.36 -12.83 -9.66
C ASP A 13 12.01 -12.89 -10.39
N TYR A 14 12.01 -12.65 -11.69
CA TYR A 14 10.82 -12.79 -12.52
C TYR A 14 10.35 -14.25 -12.58
N VAL A 15 9.03 -14.43 -12.48
CA VAL A 15 8.39 -15.74 -12.61
C VAL A 15 8.31 -16.10 -14.10
N MET A 16 9.20 -16.98 -14.56
CA MET A 16 9.34 -17.29 -16.00
C MET A 16 8.14 -18.03 -16.60
N SER A 17 7.50 -18.94 -15.86
CA SER A 17 6.35 -19.70 -16.35
C SER A 17 5.48 -20.24 -15.21
N GLY A 18 4.21 -20.51 -15.51
CA GLY A 18 3.27 -21.13 -14.56
C GLY A 18 2.83 -20.22 -13.42
N PHE A 19 2.36 -20.85 -12.34
CA PHE A 19 1.91 -20.15 -11.13
C PHE A 19 3.11 -19.76 -10.25
N PRO A 20 3.03 -18.62 -9.56
CA PRO A 20 4.07 -18.21 -8.63
C PRO A 20 4.11 -19.19 -7.45
N LYS A 21 5.31 -19.48 -6.98
CA LYS A 21 5.58 -20.36 -5.85
C LYS A 21 6.12 -19.54 -4.69
N GLU A 22 6.01 -20.06 -3.48
CA GLU A 22 6.59 -19.42 -2.29
C GLU A 22 8.09 -19.14 -2.45
N SER A 23 8.81 -20.02 -3.16
CA SER A 23 10.24 -19.87 -3.45
C SER A 23 10.59 -18.67 -4.33
N ASP A 24 9.62 -18.09 -5.04
CA ASP A 24 9.82 -16.88 -5.85
C ASP A 24 9.89 -15.63 -4.97
N PHE A 25 9.53 -15.76 -3.69
CA PHE A 25 9.50 -14.70 -2.70
C PHE A 25 10.55 -14.92 -1.61
N GLU A 26 10.94 -13.83 -0.96
CA GLU A 26 11.84 -13.85 0.18
C GLU A 26 11.36 -12.86 1.25
N PHE A 27 11.43 -13.27 2.51
CA PHE A 27 11.23 -12.37 3.64
C PHE A 27 12.56 -11.71 4.01
N LYS A 28 12.61 -10.38 3.89
CA LYS A 28 13.78 -9.59 4.25
C LYS A 28 13.43 -8.62 5.36
N THR A 29 14.33 -8.46 6.32
CA THR A 29 14.22 -7.39 7.31
C THR A 29 15.16 -6.26 6.93
N SER A 30 14.60 -5.08 6.67
CA SER A 30 15.34 -3.85 6.44
C SER A 30 15.15 -2.89 7.61
N LYS A 31 15.68 -1.68 7.50
CA LYS A 31 15.46 -0.60 8.45
C LYS A 31 14.81 0.58 7.75
N ILE A 32 13.91 1.26 8.46
CA ILE A 32 13.21 2.45 7.96
C ILE A 32 13.15 3.53 9.02
N ARG A 33 13.20 4.79 8.58
CA ARG A 33 12.97 5.96 9.44
C ARG A 33 11.48 6.29 9.43
N LEU A 34 10.92 6.48 10.63
CA LEU A 34 9.50 6.78 10.79
C LEU A 34 9.12 8.26 10.65
N ASN A 35 10.07 9.11 10.30
CA ASN A 35 9.85 10.54 10.10
C ASN A 35 10.11 10.94 8.65
N VAL A 36 9.28 11.84 8.14
CA VAL A 36 9.46 12.47 6.84
C VAL A 36 10.61 13.47 6.92
N ALA A 37 11.41 13.56 5.86
CA ALA A 37 12.45 14.58 5.79
C ALA A 37 11.83 15.97 5.55
N GLN A 38 12.37 17.00 6.20
CA GLN A 38 11.84 18.36 6.10
C GLN A 38 11.81 18.84 4.63
N GLY A 39 10.72 19.50 4.24
CA GLY A 39 10.53 20.02 2.89
C GLY A 39 10.01 19.01 1.85
N LEU A 40 9.97 17.71 2.18
CA LEU A 40 9.34 16.71 1.32
C LEU A 40 7.85 16.58 1.62
N LYS A 41 7.05 16.42 0.58
CA LYS A 41 5.61 16.15 0.67
C LYS A 41 5.31 14.65 0.79
N SER A 42 6.24 13.84 1.27
CA SER A 42 6.05 12.40 1.41
C SER A 42 5.26 12.04 2.69
N VAL A 43 4.77 10.81 2.74
CA VAL A 43 4.01 10.27 3.87
C VAL A 43 4.60 8.93 4.28
N VAL A 44 4.84 8.75 5.58
CA VAL A 44 5.23 7.45 6.15
C VAL A 44 3.99 6.74 6.66
N LEU A 45 3.78 5.53 6.17
CA LEU A 45 2.64 4.68 6.49
C LEU A 45 3.08 3.47 7.30
N LYS A 46 2.20 2.99 8.18
CA LYS A 46 2.23 1.64 8.74
C LYS A 46 1.15 0.83 8.06
N ASN A 47 1.56 -0.20 7.32
CA ASN A 47 0.63 -1.04 6.57
C ASN A 47 -0.10 -1.98 7.52
N LEU A 48 -1.42 -2.07 7.36
CA LEU A 48 -2.30 -2.88 8.21
C LEU A 48 -2.85 -4.07 7.46
N TYR A 49 -3.28 -3.84 6.22
CA TYR A 49 -3.86 -4.86 5.35
C TYR A 49 -3.30 -4.72 3.95
N LEU A 50 -3.05 -5.84 3.29
CA LEU A 50 -2.56 -5.91 1.92
C LEU A 50 -3.56 -6.72 1.11
N SER A 51 -3.91 -6.23 -0.09
CA SER A 51 -4.71 -6.98 -1.04
C SER A 51 -3.82 -7.93 -1.85
N CYS A 52 -4.35 -9.11 -2.16
CA CYS A 52 -3.77 -10.06 -3.10
C CYS A 52 -4.67 -10.11 -4.33
N ASP A 53 -4.44 -9.20 -5.27
CA ASP A 53 -5.30 -9.05 -6.44
C ASP A 53 -4.76 -9.90 -7.64
N PRO A 54 -5.62 -10.52 -8.46
CA PRO A 54 -5.18 -11.36 -9.58
C PRO A 54 -4.22 -10.67 -10.57
N TYR A 55 -4.35 -9.35 -10.76
CA TYR A 55 -3.49 -8.59 -11.67
C TYR A 55 -2.01 -8.60 -11.24
N MET A 56 -1.73 -8.81 -9.95
CA MET A 56 -0.36 -8.83 -9.43
C MET A 56 0.48 -9.93 -10.07
N ARG A 57 -0.15 -11.05 -10.48
CA ARG A 57 0.55 -12.12 -11.19
C ARG A 57 1.17 -11.64 -12.51
N ASN A 58 0.48 -10.80 -13.27
CA ASN A 58 1.00 -10.29 -14.54
C ASN A 58 2.21 -9.37 -14.34
N ARG A 59 2.35 -8.78 -13.16
CA ARG A 59 3.48 -7.92 -12.80
C ARG A 59 4.71 -8.71 -12.36
N MET A 60 4.59 -10.00 -12.06
CA MET A 60 5.72 -10.87 -11.68
C MET A 60 6.51 -11.38 -12.89
N THR A 61 6.03 -11.15 -14.11
CA THR A 61 6.73 -11.47 -15.36
C THR A 61 7.37 -10.23 -15.97
N ASN A 62 8.53 -10.38 -16.60
CA ASN A 62 9.16 -9.33 -17.40
C ASN A 62 8.45 -9.18 -18.77
N SER A 63 7.19 -8.73 -18.75
CA SER A 63 6.40 -8.50 -19.97
C SER A 63 6.12 -7.01 -20.14
N THR A 64 6.41 -6.51 -21.33
CA THR A 64 6.21 -5.10 -21.72
C THR A 64 4.79 -4.80 -22.21
N GLY A 65 3.90 -5.80 -22.26
CA GLY A 65 2.52 -5.66 -22.77
C GLY A 65 1.46 -5.34 -21.71
N SER A 66 1.83 -5.16 -20.44
CA SER A 66 0.88 -4.90 -19.34
C SER A 66 0.64 -3.40 -19.16
N TYR A 67 -0.61 -3.02 -18.84
CA TYR A 67 -1.00 -1.64 -18.51
C TYR A 67 -0.42 -1.13 -17.18
N VAL A 68 0.10 -2.03 -16.34
CA VAL A 68 0.88 -1.69 -15.14
C VAL A 68 2.29 -2.24 -15.30
N ALA A 69 3.28 -1.42 -14.95
CA ALA A 69 4.68 -1.81 -14.94
C ALA A 69 4.93 -3.08 -14.11
N PRO A 70 5.84 -3.96 -14.55
CA PRO A 70 6.23 -5.14 -13.80
C PRO A 70 6.85 -4.75 -12.44
N PHE A 71 6.90 -5.71 -11.53
CA PHE A 71 7.66 -5.59 -10.30
C PHE A 71 9.15 -5.58 -10.58
N THR A 72 9.90 -4.93 -9.70
CA THR A 72 11.36 -4.95 -9.75
C THR A 72 11.89 -6.07 -8.88
N PRO A 73 12.57 -7.09 -9.43
CA PRO A 73 13.28 -8.09 -8.63
C PRO A 73 14.19 -7.45 -7.59
N GLY A 74 14.30 -8.09 -6.42
CA GLY A 74 15.05 -7.60 -5.27
C GLY A 74 14.39 -6.45 -4.50
N SER A 75 13.21 -5.98 -4.94
CA SER A 75 12.43 -4.94 -4.27
C SER A 75 11.16 -5.51 -3.60
N PRO A 76 10.61 -4.81 -2.60
CA PRO A 76 9.31 -5.17 -2.04
C PRO A 76 8.23 -5.21 -3.12
N ILE A 77 7.33 -6.17 -3.01
CA ILE A 77 6.13 -6.22 -3.86
C ILE A 77 5.28 -4.99 -3.57
N ILE A 78 4.64 -4.43 -4.60
CA ILE A 78 3.77 -3.25 -4.45
C ILE A 78 2.34 -3.66 -4.80
N GLY A 79 1.41 -3.43 -3.88
CA GLY A 79 0.00 -3.78 -4.04
C GLY A 79 -0.92 -2.72 -3.46
N ARG A 80 -2.22 -2.94 -3.60
CA ARG A 80 -3.20 -2.11 -2.89
C ARG A 80 -3.24 -2.56 -1.43
N GLY A 81 -3.42 -1.61 -0.52
CA GLY A 81 -3.50 -1.90 0.90
C GLY A 81 -4.15 -0.78 1.68
N VAL A 82 -4.41 -1.07 2.94
CA VAL A 82 -4.88 -0.12 3.94
C VAL A 82 -3.77 0.12 4.94
N ALA A 83 -3.50 1.37 5.23
CA ALA A 83 -2.41 1.78 6.08
C ALA A 83 -2.80 2.95 6.99
N LYS A 84 -2.03 3.15 8.04
CA LYS A 84 -2.16 4.27 8.97
C LYS A 84 -1.00 5.24 8.78
N VAL A 85 -1.29 6.53 8.71
CA VAL A 85 -0.27 7.58 8.62
C VAL A 85 0.48 7.69 9.96
N ILE A 86 1.80 7.50 9.90
CA ILE A 86 2.70 7.59 11.07
C ILE A 86 3.36 8.98 11.13
N ASP A 87 3.72 9.51 9.98
CA ASP A 87 4.23 10.87 9.82
C ASP A 87 3.94 11.39 8.41
N SER A 88 3.84 12.71 8.24
CA SER A 88 3.44 13.32 6.97
C SER A 88 4.05 14.70 6.81
N GLY A 89 4.65 14.94 5.64
CA GLY A 89 4.99 16.28 5.15
C GLY A 89 3.93 16.87 4.21
N HIS A 90 2.84 16.14 3.94
CA HIS A 90 1.78 16.56 3.03
C HIS A 90 0.57 17.13 3.80
N PRO A 91 0.02 18.31 3.44
CA PRO A 91 -1.01 18.99 4.23
C PRO A 91 -2.35 18.22 4.33
N ASN A 92 -2.66 17.38 3.34
CA ASN A 92 -3.91 16.61 3.32
C ASN A 92 -3.89 15.34 4.18
N TYR A 93 -2.71 14.92 4.66
CA TYR A 93 -2.56 13.71 5.47
C TYR A 93 -1.98 14.05 6.83
N LYS A 94 -2.67 13.63 7.89
CA LYS A 94 -2.23 13.86 9.27
C LYS A 94 -1.88 12.54 9.92
N LYS A 95 -0.93 12.58 10.85
CA LYS A 95 -0.61 11.43 11.70
C LYS A 95 -1.88 10.90 12.34
N GLY A 96 -2.11 9.59 12.20
CA GLY A 96 -3.30 8.92 12.72
C GLY A 96 -4.36 8.61 11.65
N ASP A 97 -4.36 9.33 10.52
CA ASP A 97 -5.30 9.09 9.43
C ASP A 97 -5.15 7.67 8.86
N PHE A 98 -6.26 7.08 8.41
CA PHE A 98 -6.26 5.85 7.64
C PHE A 98 -6.34 6.16 6.16
N VAL A 99 -5.59 5.40 5.36
CA VAL A 99 -5.53 5.57 3.91
C VAL A 99 -5.62 4.22 3.22
N TRP A 100 -6.20 4.24 2.03
CA TRP A 100 -6.15 3.13 1.07
C TRP A 100 -5.40 3.58 -0.18
N GLY A 101 -4.56 2.71 -0.74
CA GLY A 101 -3.82 3.04 -1.95
C GLY A 101 -2.73 2.03 -2.26
N MET A 102 -1.81 2.42 -3.15
CA MET A 102 -0.63 1.60 -3.47
C MET A 102 0.38 1.70 -2.33
N THR A 103 0.81 0.56 -1.81
CA THR A 103 1.80 0.45 -0.73
C THR A 103 2.68 -0.79 -0.94
N GLY A 104 3.82 -0.84 -0.25
CA GLY A 104 4.69 -2.00 -0.26
C GLY A 104 4.13 -3.15 0.58
N TRP A 105 4.48 -4.38 0.21
CA TRP A 105 4.31 -5.56 1.05
C TRP A 105 5.40 -5.58 2.12
N GLU A 106 5.23 -4.68 3.07
CA GLU A 106 6.15 -4.41 4.17
C GLU A 106 5.38 -3.83 5.37
N GLU A 107 5.99 -3.78 6.55
CA GLU A 107 5.34 -3.24 7.75
C GLU A 107 5.15 -1.71 7.67
N TYR A 108 6.10 -1.01 7.06
CA TYR A 108 6.09 0.44 6.90
C TYR A 108 6.53 0.84 5.49
N SER A 109 5.83 1.79 4.89
CA SER A 109 6.14 2.30 3.55
C SER A 109 6.32 3.82 3.55
N LEU A 110 7.32 4.30 2.81
CA LEU A 110 7.47 5.71 2.49
C LEU A 110 6.83 5.98 1.12
N ILE A 111 5.78 6.78 1.09
CA ILE A 111 5.08 7.16 -0.14
C ILE A 111 5.53 8.55 -0.56
N THR A 112 6.19 8.65 -1.72
CA THR A 112 6.69 9.91 -2.28
C THR A 112 5.63 10.66 -3.10
N GLU A 113 4.63 9.96 -3.62
CA GLU A 113 3.52 10.48 -4.44
C GLU A 113 2.18 10.19 -3.74
N PRO A 114 1.86 10.90 -2.64
CA PRO A 114 0.70 10.60 -1.81
C PRO A 114 -0.64 11.00 -2.44
N GLU A 115 -0.64 11.64 -3.61
CA GLU A 115 -1.84 11.96 -4.40
C GLU A 115 -2.58 10.70 -4.88
N THR A 116 -1.88 9.56 -4.91
CA THR A 116 -2.45 8.25 -5.25
C THR A 116 -3.17 7.56 -4.09
N LEU A 117 -3.04 8.12 -2.87
CA LEU A 117 -3.71 7.62 -1.68
C LEU A 117 -5.12 8.22 -1.56
N TYR A 118 -6.01 7.44 -0.96
CA TYR A 118 -7.36 7.85 -0.63
C TYR A 118 -7.53 7.80 0.87
N LYS A 119 -7.90 8.93 1.47
CA LYS A 119 -8.19 8.98 2.90
C LYS A 119 -9.50 8.23 3.21
N ILE A 120 -9.45 7.38 4.22
CA ILE A 120 -10.61 6.65 4.75
C ILE A 120 -11.21 7.51 5.87
N GLU A 121 -12.38 8.09 5.62
CA GLU A 121 -13.11 8.92 6.59
C GLU A 121 -14.13 8.10 7.40
N ASP A 122 -14.66 7.03 6.82
CA ASP A 122 -15.61 6.14 7.47
C ASP A 122 -14.87 4.96 8.11
N THR A 123 -14.94 4.87 9.43
CA THR A 123 -14.34 3.79 10.21
C THR A 123 -15.38 2.96 10.96
N ASP A 124 -16.67 3.11 10.63
CA ASP A 124 -17.77 2.36 11.26
C ASP A 124 -17.82 0.90 10.76
N VAL A 125 -17.03 0.60 9.73
CA VAL A 125 -16.84 -0.74 9.17
C VAL A 125 -15.40 -1.23 9.36
N PRO A 126 -15.16 -2.56 9.40
CA PRO A 126 -13.81 -3.10 9.48
C PRO A 126 -12.91 -2.60 8.34
N LEU A 127 -11.73 -2.07 8.68
CA LEU A 127 -10.78 -1.52 7.71
C LEU A 127 -10.36 -2.51 6.62
N SER A 128 -10.41 -3.82 6.88
CA SER A 128 -10.12 -4.85 5.88
C SER A 128 -11.11 -4.83 4.71
N TYR A 129 -12.32 -4.28 4.85
CA TYR A 129 -13.29 -4.23 3.75
C TYR A 129 -12.84 -3.33 2.60
N TYR A 130 -11.94 -2.37 2.86
CA TYR A 130 -11.32 -1.52 1.85
C TYR A 130 -10.32 -2.28 0.97
N THR A 131 -9.84 -3.46 1.35
CA THR A 131 -9.05 -4.31 0.42
C THR A 131 -9.91 -5.05 -0.59
N GLY A 132 -11.24 -5.03 -0.44
CA GLY A 132 -12.20 -5.66 -1.37
C GLY A 132 -13.30 -4.69 -1.80
N ILE A 133 -14.51 -4.90 -1.27
CA ILE A 133 -15.75 -4.25 -1.73
C ILE A 133 -15.70 -2.72 -1.62
N LEU A 134 -15.03 -2.19 -0.59
CA LEU A 134 -15.00 -0.74 -0.31
C LEU A 134 -13.77 -0.02 -0.88
N GLY A 135 -12.89 -0.70 -1.63
CA GLY A 135 -11.65 -0.12 -2.13
C GLY A 135 -11.86 1.02 -3.15
N LYS A 136 -12.20 0.67 -4.40
CA LYS A 136 -12.38 1.66 -5.50
C LYS A 136 -13.81 2.20 -5.62
N PHE A 137 -14.78 1.62 -4.90
CA PHE A 137 -16.18 2.07 -4.88
C PHE A 137 -16.43 3.18 -3.87
N ILE A 138 -15.59 4.22 -3.88
CA ILE A 138 -15.87 5.48 -3.18
C ILE A 138 -16.16 6.58 -4.21
N PRO A 139 -17.33 6.60 -4.87
CA PRO A 139 -17.91 7.86 -5.27
C PRO A 139 -18.64 8.40 -4.04
N PHE A 140 -18.00 9.30 -3.30
CA PHE A 140 -18.69 10.38 -2.57
C PHE A 140 -20.03 9.98 -1.89
N VAL A 141 -20.09 8.89 -1.13
CA VAL A 141 -21.24 8.69 -0.24
C VAL A 141 -20.92 9.51 1.00
N SER A 142 -21.21 10.81 0.90
CA SER A 142 -21.33 11.66 2.07
C SER A 142 -22.28 10.94 3.03
N SER A 143 -21.80 10.68 4.25
CA SER A 143 -22.56 10.06 5.35
C SER A 143 -23.84 10.81 5.76
N LYS A 144 -24.23 11.85 5.01
CA LYS A 144 -25.50 12.56 5.17
C LYS A 144 -26.72 11.87 4.54
N LEU A 145 -26.56 10.78 3.77
CA LEU A 145 -27.71 10.15 3.09
C LEU A 145 -28.34 8.94 3.83
N LEU A 146 -27.85 8.57 5.01
CA LEU A 146 -28.45 7.51 5.84
C LEU A 146 -29.35 8.00 6.97
N GLN A 147 -29.73 9.28 6.97
CA GLN A 147 -30.85 9.78 7.79
C GLN A 147 -31.97 10.32 6.91
N VAL A 148 -32.72 9.43 6.23
CA VAL A 148 -34.13 9.68 5.90
C VAL A 148 -34.89 8.36 5.88
N GLN A 149 -35.93 8.32 6.74
CA GLN A 149 -37.01 7.36 6.96
C GLN A 149 -36.73 6.11 7.80
#